data_AF-A0A2E8UFK4-F1
#
_entry.id   AF-A0A2E8UFK4-F1
#
_cell.length_a   1.000
_cell.length_b   1.000
_cell.length_c   1.000
_cell.angle_alpha   90.00
_cell.angle_beta   90.00
_cell.angle_gamma   90.00
#
_symmetry.space_group_name_H-M   'P 1'
#
loop_
_entity.id
_entity.type
_entity.pdbx_description
1 polymer ?
#
loop_
_entity_poly.entity_id
_entity_poly.type
_entity_poly.pdbx_seq_one_letter_code
_entity_poly.pdbx_strand_id
1 'polypeptide(L)'
;MEKFSEITKENLIDSLYKIICTANRRDKRDEAIDNDYFKRRVLGFKSEMEFEIYFRENFETSSRELLEGGQFCGSKEDRDLFVYTTVDFAEPIKYQKIYEGISKWSNVKYLYYLKVLNSGWGEVGLRTREEQGGDIKERFILEPVYEIFEFNLDSKTFSKSKNLNASKIFNHWREIKNSPAINPLRARDKFNYFDMYDLKILMKVYATRYFMDVLKRKHFLYFLDIDGFLRSDNEIHIIELKEKTPIKTEGKKELSKKDWKYGWDTRRLSWYQFLEKQLGLTTLYIVRQIETIKEREFNQWDTISLNDFMLNGSWENSVSGGSGRGDTILAPYSKFKSLENYLDSR
;
A
#
# COMPACT_ATOMS: atom_id res chain seq x y z
N MET A 1 6.90 -20.96 27.95
CA MET A 1 7.91 -20.49 26.97
C MET A 1 7.21 -20.35 25.65
N GLU A 2 7.00 -19.12 25.18
CA GLU A 2 6.58 -18.90 23.80
C GLU A 2 7.69 -19.45 22.89
N LYS A 3 7.33 -20.34 21.97
CA LYS A 3 8.26 -20.83 20.95
C LYS A 3 8.32 -19.74 19.87
N PHE A 4 9.43 -19.01 19.82
CA PHE A 4 9.74 -18.19 18.66
C PHE A 4 10.06 -19.14 17.49
N SER A 5 9.41 -18.94 16.35
CA SER A 5 9.72 -19.67 15.13
C SER A 5 10.86 -18.96 14.40
N GLU A 6 11.78 -19.74 13.81
CA GLU A 6 12.71 -19.19 12.83
C GLU A 6 11.91 -18.73 11.61
N ILE A 7 12.13 -17.50 11.16
CA ILE A 7 11.41 -16.95 10.01
C ILE A 7 12.06 -17.52 8.76
N THR A 8 11.37 -18.43 8.09
CA THR A 8 11.82 -19.01 6.82
C THR A 8 11.02 -18.42 5.67
N LYS A 9 11.57 -18.46 4.46
CA LYS A 9 10.82 -18.00 3.28
C LYS A 9 9.52 -18.79 3.11
N GLU A 10 9.56 -20.10 3.35
CA GLU A 10 8.40 -20.99 3.21
C GLU A 10 7.27 -20.63 4.20
N ASN A 11 7.58 -20.48 5.49
CA ASN A 11 6.55 -20.18 6.50
C ASN A 11 5.99 -18.75 6.36
N LEU A 12 6.80 -17.81 5.87
CA LEU A 12 6.40 -16.45 5.59
C LEU A 12 5.46 -16.37 4.37
N ILE A 13 5.81 -17.05 3.28
CA ILE A 13 4.96 -17.14 2.08
C ILE A 13 3.62 -17.80 2.42
N ASP A 14 3.66 -18.89 3.18
CA ASP A 14 2.44 -19.58 3.64
C ASP A 14 1.57 -18.66 4.52
N SER A 15 2.18 -17.88 5.41
CA SER A 15 1.47 -16.90 6.22
C SER A 15 0.88 -15.76 5.38
N LEU A 16 1.63 -15.23 4.42
CA LEU A 16 1.20 -14.16 3.53
C LEU A 16 0.00 -14.60 2.67
N TYR A 17 0.08 -15.80 2.11
CA TYR A 17 -1.00 -16.48 1.40
C TYR A 17 -2.30 -16.50 2.22
N LYS A 18 -2.22 -16.95 3.48
CA LYS A 18 -3.38 -17.03 4.38
C LYS A 18 -3.98 -15.65 4.70
N ILE A 19 -3.14 -14.64 4.98
CA ILE A 19 -3.59 -13.27 5.25
C ILE A 19 -4.31 -12.69 4.02
N ILE A 20 -3.71 -12.79 2.84
CA ILE A 20 -4.27 -12.20 1.62
C ILE A 20 -5.60 -12.86 1.26
N CYS A 21 -5.72 -14.19 1.40
CA CYS A 21 -6.98 -14.89 1.16
C CYS A 21 -8.10 -14.46 2.12
N THR A 22 -7.75 -14.10 3.35
CA THR A 22 -8.73 -13.81 4.41
C THR A 22 -9.07 -12.32 4.57
N ALA A 23 -8.31 -11.42 3.93
CA ALA A 23 -8.45 -9.96 4.04
C ALA A 23 -9.77 -9.34 3.52
N ASN A 24 -10.61 -10.10 2.79
CA ASN A 24 -11.79 -9.54 2.12
C ASN A 24 -13.04 -9.52 3.03
N ARG A 25 -13.61 -8.33 3.28
CA ARG A 25 -14.81 -8.17 4.11
C ARG A 25 -16.16 -8.35 3.40
N ARG A 26 -16.20 -8.76 2.12
CA ARG A 26 -17.50 -8.79 1.40
C ARG A 26 -18.36 -9.97 1.83
N ASP A 27 -19.57 -9.63 2.27
CA ASP A 27 -20.66 -10.54 2.59
C ASP A 27 -21.08 -11.41 1.39
N LYS A 28 -21.17 -12.72 1.65
CA LYS A 28 -22.18 -13.71 1.21
C LYS A 28 -22.65 -13.76 -0.26
N ARG A 29 -22.09 -13.03 -1.20
CA ARG A 29 -22.40 -13.21 -2.63
C ARG A 29 -21.37 -14.16 -3.25
N ASP A 30 -21.86 -15.28 -3.79
CA ASP A 30 -21.10 -16.37 -4.40
C ASP A 30 -20.17 -15.93 -5.56
N GLU A 31 -20.32 -14.70 -6.06
CA GLU A 31 -19.43 -14.09 -7.07
C GLU A 31 -18.01 -13.74 -6.56
N ALA A 32 -17.69 -14.02 -5.29
CA ALA A 32 -16.45 -13.58 -4.64
C ALA A 32 -15.24 -14.51 -4.83
N ILE A 33 -15.43 -15.69 -5.41
CA ILE A 33 -14.37 -16.69 -5.57
C ILE A 33 -13.69 -16.42 -6.90
N ASP A 34 -12.51 -15.80 -6.80
CA ASP A 34 -11.71 -15.36 -7.95
C ASP A 34 -12.19 -14.11 -8.71
N ASN A 35 -12.92 -13.22 -8.03
CA ASN A 35 -13.26 -11.94 -8.62
C ASN A 35 -12.01 -11.10 -8.97
N ASP A 36 -12.17 -10.25 -9.99
CA ASP A 36 -11.14 -9.33 -10.47
C ASP A 36 -10.50 -8.49 -9.35
N TYR A 37 -11.26 -8.17 -8.30
CA TYR A 37 -10.77 -7.39 -7.17
C TYR A 37 -9.62 -8.10 -6.44
N PHE A 38 -9.78 -9.38 -6.14
CA PHE A 38 -8.72 -10.15 -5.49
C PHE A 38 -7.50 -10.32 -6.40
N LYS A 39 -7.71 -10.64 -7.68
CA LYS A 39 -6.62 -10.74 -8.66
C LYS A 39 -5.82 -9.44 -8.72
N ARG A 40 -6.51 -8.31 -8.84
CA ARG A 40 -5.89 -6.97 -8.86
C ARG A 40 -5.13 -6.68 -7.55
N ARG A 41 -5.64 -7.10 -6.40
CA ARG A 41 -4.96 -6.93 -5.10
C ARG A 41 -3.66 -7.73 -5.03
N VAL A 42 -3.70 -9.01 -5.38
CA VAL A 42 -2.50 -9.87 -5.40
C VAL A 42 -1.46 -9.31 -6.39
N LEU A 43 -1.90 -8.88 -7.57
CA LEU A 43 -1.02 -8.28 -8.57
C LEU A 43 -0.46 -6.91 -8.16
N GLY A 44 -1.19 -6.14 -7.35
CA GLY A 44 -0.71 -4.87 -6.79
C GLY A 44 0.57 -5.05 -5.97
N PHE A 45 0.62 -6.07 -5.10
CA PHE A 45 1.81 -6.37 -4.30
C PHE A 45 3.02 -6.71 -5.15
N LYS A 46 2.81 -7.42 -6.26
CA LYS A 46 3.87 -7.73 -7.22
C LYS A 46 4.53 -6.44 -7.73
N SER A 47 3.72 -5.46 -8.13
CA SER A 47 4.22 -4.17 -8.60
C SER A 47 4.96 -3.38 -7.52
N GLU A 48 4.48 -3.38 -6.27
CA GLU A 48 5.15 -2.71 -5.15
C GLU A 48 6.54 -3.32 -4.88
N MET A 49 6.64 -4.66 -4.81
CA MET A 49 7.91 -5.35 -4.60
C MET A 49 8.90 -5.15 -5.76
N GLU A 50 8.41 -5.24 -7.00
CA GLU A 50 9.25 -5.02 -8.18
C GLU A 50 9.72 -3.57 -8.30
N PHE A 51 8.89 -2.60 -7.91
CA PHE A 51 9.29 -1.20 -7.85
C PHE A 51 10.42 -0.99 -6.85
N GLU A 52 10.30 -1.56 -5.65
CA GLU A 52 11.34 -1.47 -4.63
C GLU A 52 12.68 -2.06 -5.11
N ILE A 53 12.65 -3.25 -5.72
CA ILE A 53 13.86 -3.88 -6.28
C ILE A 53 14.48 -2.99 -7.35
N TYR A 54 13.66 -2.61 -8.35
CA TYR A 54 14.12 -1.77 -9.45
C TYR A 54 14.70 -0.45 -8.95
N PHE A 55 14.06 0.19 -7.98
CA PHE A 55 14.53 1.44 -7.41
C PHE A 55 15.87 1.26 -6.68
N ARG A 56 16.00 0.23 -5.86
CA ARG A 56 17.24 -0.05 -5.12
C ARG A 56 18.42 -0.34 -6.03
N GLU A 57 18.21 -1.11 -7.08
CA GLU A 57 19.27 -1.52 -8.00
C GLU A 57 19.75 -0.36 -8.88
N ASN A 58 18.88 0.60 -9.21
CA ASN A 58 19.17 1.62 -10.22
C ASN A 58 19.32 3.04 -9.67
N PHE A 59 18.70 3.38 -8.53
CA PHE A 59 18.58 4.78 -8.07
C PHE A 59 18.86 5.00 -6.59
N GLU A 60 18.90 3.95 -5.75
CA GLU A 60 19.16 4.13 -4.33
C GLU A 60 20.62 4.57 -4.10
N THR A 61 20.77 5.65 -3.36
CA THR A 61 22.06 6.26 -3.01
C THR A 61 21.99 6.77 -1.57
N SER A 62 23.10 7.32 -1.05
CA SER A 62 23.09 7.97 0.27
C SER A 62 22.17 9.20 0.33
N SER A 63 21.94 9.87 -0.80
CA SER A 63 21.09 11.06 -0.91
C SER A 63 19.67 10.76 -1.38
N ARG A 64 19.41 9.56 -1.92
CA ARG A 64 18.13 9.17 -2.50
C ARG A 64 17.68 7.81 -2.00
N GLU A 65 16.59 7.75 -1.26
CA GLU A 65 16.06 6.50 -0.70
C GLU A 65 14.55 6.38 -0.87
N LEU A 66 14.09 5.13 -0.97
CA LEU A 66 12.68 4.76 -0.93
C LEU A 66 12.32 4.33 0.49
N LEU A 67 11.32 4.98 1.06
CA LEU A 67 10.77 4.71 2.39
C LEU A 67 9.37 4.12 2.25
N GLU A 68 8.99 3.21 3.15
CA GLU A 68 7.58 2.79 3.27
C GLU A 68 6.70 4.01 3.47
N GLY A 69 5.52 3.98 2.88
CA GLY A 69 4.54 5.03 3.06
C GLY A 69 3.95 4.95 4.46
N GLY A 70 2.74 4.42 4.54
CA GLY A 70 1.99 4.31 5.78
C GLY A 70 0.52 4.60 5.54
N GLN A 71 -0.21 4.81 6.62
CA GLN A 71 -1.66 4.82 6.58
C GLN A 71 -2.23 5.98 7.37
N PHE A 72 -3.09 6.77 6.72
CA PHE A 72 -4.01 7.66 7.41
C PHE A 72 -5.27 6.87 7.79
N CYS A 73 -5.55 6.81 9.08
CA CYS A 73 -6.76 6.22 9.65
C CYS A 73 -7.64 7.32 10.23
N GLY A 74 -8.90 7.35 9.82
CA GLY A 74 -9.90 8.31 10.29
C GLY A 74 -11.13 7.62 10.86
N SER A 75 -11.93 8.34 11.65
CA SER A 75 -13.16 7.85 12.25
C SER A 75 -14.40 8.38 11.52
N LYS A 76 -15.53 7.67 11.61
CA LYS A 76 -16.83 8.23 11.15
C LYS A 76 -17.41 9.13 12.22
N GLU A 77 -17.20 8.75 13.47
CA GLU A 77 -17.71 9.38 14.68
C GLU A 77 -16.99 10.69 14.97
N ASP A 78 -15.70 10.76 14.65
CA ASP A 78 -14.88 11.97 14.74
C ASP A 78 -14.20 12.25 13.39
N ARG A 79 -14.77 13.18 12.62
CA ARG A 79 -14.27 13.55 11.29
C ARG A 79 -12.99 14.37 11.37
N ASP A 80 -12.68 14.92 12.54
CA ASP A 80 -11.51 15.78 12.75
C ASP A 80 -10.35 15.05 13.41
N LEU A 81 -10.48 13.73 13.58
CA LEU A 81 -9.44 12.86 14.10
C LEU A 81 -8.87 11.96 13.01
N PHE A 82 -7.59 12.19 12.74
CA PHE A 82 -6.72 11.31 11.98
C PHE A 82 -5.59 10.79 12.84
N VAL A 83 -5.25 9.54 12.60
CA VAL A 83 -4.05 8.88 13.10
C VAL A 83 -3.24 8.46 11.90
N TYR A 84 -1.95 8.78 11.90
CA TYR A 84 -1.03 8.26 10.89
C TYR A 84 -0.16 7.16 11.49
N THR A 85 0.08 6.11 10.72
CA THR A 85 0.91 4.98 11.15
C THR A 85 1.81 4.52 10.02
N THR A 86 3.08 4.26 10.33
CA THR A 86 4.04 3.60 9.41
C THR A 86 4.48 2.28 10.04
N VAL A 87 4.64 1.25 9.20
CA VAL A 87 5.19 -0.05 9.57
C VAL A 87 6.40 -0.29 8.69
N ASP A 88 7.61 -0.31 9.25
CA ASP A 88 8.83 -0.51 8.48
C ASP A 88 9.96 -1.08 9.36
N PHE A 89 10.98 -1.67 8.74
CA PHE A 89 12.21 -2.14 9.37
C PHE A 89 13.24 -1.03 9.60
N ALA A 90 13.09 0.09 8.89
CA ALA A 90 13.96 1.25 9.04
C ALA A 90 13.86 1.90 10.44
N GLU A 91 14.88 2.69 10.78
CA GLU A 91 14.85 3.49 12.00
C GLU A 91 13.86 4.66 11.88
N PRO A 92 13.07 4.97 12.93
CA PRO A 92 12.10 6.06 12.91
C PRO A 92 12.70 7.42 12.52
N ILE A 93 13.98 7.65 12.85
CA ILE A 93 14.67 8.90 12.53
C ILE A 93 14.70 9.19 11.02
N LYS A 94 14.67 8.17 10.15
CA LYS A 94 14.58 8.38 8.69
C LYS A 94 13.28 9.08 8.27
N TYR A 95 12.24 8.96 9.09
CA TYR A 95 10.90 9.50 8.88
C TYR A 95 10.66 10.85 9.55
N GLN A 96 11.66 11.40 10.24
CA GLN A 96 11.55 12.62 11.02
C GLN A 96 10.88 13.77 10.24
N LYS A 97 11.44 14.12 9.06
CA LYS A 97 10.88 15.17 8.19
C LYS A 97 9.47 14.85 7.67
N ILE A 98 9.17 13.57 7.41
CA ILE A 98 7.84 13.12 6.97
C ILE A 98 6.82 13.38 8.08
N TYR A 99 7.13 12.91 9.30
CA TYR A 99 6.26 13.07 10.47
C TYR A 99 6.12 14.53 10.89
N GLU A 100 7.17 15.34 10.76
CA GLU A 100 7.08 16.79 10.90
C GLU A 100 6.10 17.40 9.91
N GLY A 101 6.16 17.02 8.62
CA GLY A 101 5.21 17.44 7.60
C GLY A 101 3.77 17.04 7.95
N ILE A 102 3.55 15.79 8.34
CA ILE A 102 2.23 15.27 8.73
C ILE A 102 1.69 15.96 9.98
N SER A 103 2.55 16.25 10.95
CA SER A 103 2.16 16.94 12.18
C SER A 103 1.66 18.38 11.99
N LYS A 104 1.83 18.97 10.80
CA LYS A 104 1.27 20.28 10.46
C LYS A 104 -0.23 20.22 10.17
N TRP A 105 -0.74 19.05 9.79
CA TRP A 105 -2.16 18.86 9.56
C TRP A 105 -2.90 18.78 10.90
N SER A 106 -3.65 19.83 11.24
CA SER A 106 -4.31 19.99 12.55
C SER A 106 -5.25 18.85 12.96
N ASN A 107 -5.77 18.08 11.99
CA ASN A 107 -6.67 16.96 12.24
C ASN A 107 -5.90 15.67 12.57
N VAL A 108 -4.58 15.62 12.34
CA VAL A 108 -3.74 14.50 12.77
C VAL A 108 -3.43 14.66 14.25
N LYS A 109 -4.02 13.79 15.07
CA LYS A 109 -3.89 13.83 16.54
C LYS A 109 -2.83 12.89 17.07
N TYR A 110 -2.57 11.80 16.34
CA TYR A 110 -1.61 10.78 16.76
C TYR A 110 -0.77 10.31 15.58
N LEU A 111 0.51 10.13 15.85
CA LEU A 111 1.52 9.71 14.90
C LEU A 111 2.30 8.54 15.50
N TYR A 112 2.11 7.35 14.94
CA TYR A 112 2.76 6.13 15.40
C TYR A 112 3.73 5.60 14.37
N TYR A 113 4.85 5.05 14.83
CA TYR A 113 5.78 4.31 13.98
C TYR A 113 6.02 2.94 14.61
N LEU A 114 5.81 1.88 13.84
CA LEU A 114 6.07 0.50 14.27
C LEU A 114 7.32 0.03 13.56
N LYS A 115 8.43 -0.01 14.30
CA LYS A 115 9.67 -0.59 13.82
C LYS A 115 9.59 -2.11 13.94
N VAL A 116 9.60 -2.79 12.80
CA VAL A 116 9.54 -4.25 12.74
C VAL A 116 10.89 -4.84 13.14
N LEU A 117 10.89 -5.82 14.04
CA LEU A 117 12.10 -6.56 14.41
C LEU A 117 12.35 -7.70 13.42
N ASN A 118 13.62 -7.96 13.10
CA ASN A 118 14.03 -9.02 12.17
C ASN A 118 13.93 -10.44 12.73
N SER A 119 13.59 -10.60 14.01
CA SER A 119 13.55 -11.88 14.70
C SER A 119 12.55 -11.86 15.85
N GLY A 120 12.35 -13.03 16.46
CA GLY A 120 11.44 -13.18 17.60
C GLY A 120 9.98 -13.14 17.23
N TRP A 121 9.62 -13.40 15.96
CA TRP A 121 8.22 -13.47 15.55
C TRP A 121 7.55 -14.67 16.22
N GLY A 122 6.31 -14.45 16.66
CA GLY A 122 5.47 -15.47 17.26
C GLY A 122 4.60 -16.17 16.22
N GLU A 123 3.63 -16.94 16.70
CA GLU A 123 2.56 -17.49 15.87
C GLU A 123 1.21 -17.15 16.49
N VAL A 124 0.24 -16.79 15.65
CA VAL A 124 -1.13 -16.49 16.05
C VAL A 124 -2.14 -17.29 15.24
N GLY A 125 -3.22 -17.70 15.90
CA GLY A 125 -4.35 -18.39 15.27
C GLY A 125 -5.13 -17.48 14.31
N LEU A 126 -5.30 -17.97 13.08
CA LEU A 126 -6.14 -17.41 12.05
C LEU A 126 -7.22 -18.42 11.66
N ARG A 127 -8.48 -18.06 11.91
CA ARG A 127 -9.63 -18.87 11.51
C ARG A 127 -9.89 -18.70 10.01
N THR A 128 -9.93 -19.81 9.27
CA THR A 128 -10.19 -19.84 7.81
C THR A 128 -10.93 -21.13 7.42
N ARG A 129 -11.42 -21.22 6.18
CA ARG A 129 -11.95 -22.46 5.58
C ARG A 129 -10.97 -22.95 4.51
N GLU A 130 -10.80 -24.25 4.34
CA GLU A 130 -9.95 -24.77 3.26
C GLU A 130 -10.57 -24.56 1.87
N GLU A 131 -11.90 -24.64 1.81
CA GLU A 131 -12.69 -24.48 0.61
C GLU A 131 -14.03 -23.80 0.93
N GLN A 132 -14.76 -23.37 -0.10
CA GLN A 132 -16.06 -22.75 0.08
C GLN A 132 -17.03 -23.75 0.74
N GLY A 133 -17.70 -23.32 1.80
CA GLY A 133 -18.64 -24.17 2.55
C GLY A 133 -17.98 -25.16 3.52
N GLY A 134 -16.68 -25.43 3.39
CA GLY A 134 -15.94 -26.35 4.26
C GLY A 134 -15.78 -25.86 5.71
N ASP A 135 -15.34 -26.73 6.62
CA ASP A 135 -15.24 -26.42 8.04
C ASP A 135 -14.28 -25.27 8.36
N ILE A 136 -14.62 -24.52 9.41
CA ILE A 136 -13.72 -23.49 9.95
C ILE A 136 -12.61 -24.19 10.73
N LYS A 137 -11.37 -24.03 10.26
CA LYS A 137 -10.17 -24.52 10.92
C LYS A 137 -9.34 -23.36 11.43
N GLU A 138 -8.66 -23.58 12.54
CA GLU A 138 -7.61 -22.68 13.00
C GLU A 138 -6.30 -23.02 12.27
N ARG A 139 -5.64 -21.99 11.77
CA ARG A 139 -4.36 -22.06 11.06
C ARG A 139 -3.43 -21.04 11.65
N PHE A 140 -2.18 -21.41 11.88
CA PHE A 140 -1.19 -20.49 12.41
C PHE A 140 -0.62 -19.63 11.27
N ILE A 141 -0.41 -18.36 11.58
CA ILE A 141 0.37 -17.40 10.79
C ILE A 141 1.42 -16.79 11.71
N LEU A 142 2.49 -16.26 11.13
CA LEU A 142 3.49 -15.53 11.90
C LEU A 142 2.89 -14.27 12.56
N GLU A 143 3.42 -13.87 13.70
CA GLU A 143 3.10 -12.61 14.36
C GLU A 143 4.36 -11.75 14.45
N PRO A 144 4.47 -10.66 13.66
CA PRO A 144 5.62 -9.78 13.74
C PRO A 144 5.71 -9.09 15.09
N VAL A 145 6.93 -8.91 15.57
CA VAL A 145 7.22 -8.12 16.78
C VAL A 145 7.61 -6.70 16.39
N TYR A 146 7.07 -5.74 17.13
CA TYR A 146 7.28 -4.32 16.88
C TYR A 146 7.89 -3.61 18.10
N GLU A 147 8.82 -2.72 17.85
CA GLU A 147 9.05 -1.58 18.73
C GLU A 147 8.13 -0.45 18.30
N ILE A 148 7.37 0.11 19.24
CA ILE A 148 6.41 1.18 18.94
C ILE A 148 7.01 2.52 19.36
N PHE A 149 6.97 3.49 18.46
CA PHE A 149 7.36 4.86 18.71
C PHE A 149 6.16 5.79 18.53
N GLU A 150 6.09 6.80 19.38
CA GLU A 150 5.11 7.89 19.30
C GLU A 150 5.85 9.16 18.94
N PHE A 151 5.36 9.85 17.92
CA PHE A 151 5.90 11.14 17.53
C PHE A 151 5.17 12.25 18.27
N ASN A 152 5.91 13.03 19.04
CA ASN A 152 5.36 14.15 19.78
C ASN A 152 5.14 15.34 18.82
N LEU A 153 3.90 15.84 18.76
CA LEU A 153 3.52 16.91 17.85
C LEU A 153 4.14 18.26 18.20
N ASP A 154 4.52 18.50 19.45
CA ASP A 154 5.08 19.78 19.91
C ASP A 154 6.60 19.80 19.79
N SER A 155 7.27 18.81 20.38
CA SER A 155 8.73 18.69 20.34
C SER A 155 9.26 18.20 19.00
N LYS A 156 8.39 17.70 18.13
CA LYS A 156 8.74 17.09 16.84
C LYS A 156 9.79 16.00 17.01
N THR A 157 9.57 15.05 17.90
CA THR A 157 10.54 13.97 18.14
C THR A 157 9.83 12.64 18.37
N PHE A 158 10.52 11.56 17.99
CA PHE A 158 10.09 10.21 18.35
C PHE A 158 10.47 9.87 19.78
N SER A 159 9.56 9.20 20.47
CA SER A 159 9.80 8.60 21.78
C SER A 159 9.34 7.14 21.75
N LYS A 160 10.15 6.23 22.31
CA LYS A 160 9.77 4.83 22.39
C LYS A 160 8.61 4.67 23.38
N SER A 161 7.54 4.02 22.94
CA SER A 161 6.38 3.73 23.76
C SER A 161 6.70 2.71 24.84
N LYS A 162 6.17 2.94 26.05
CA LYS A 162 6.20 1.94 27.15
C LYS A 162 5.27 0.76 26.89
N ASN A 163 4.20 0.98 26.13
CA ASN A 163 3.27 -0.08 25.72
C ASN A 163 3.70 -0.61 24.34
N LEU A 164 4.10 -1.89 24.29
CA LEU A 164 4.58 -2.55 23.08
C LEU A 164 3.46 -3.26 22.30
N ASN A 165 2.21 -3.23 22.78
CA ASN A 165 1.08 -3.84 22.08
C ASN A 165 0.61 -2.94 20.93
N ALA A 166 0.85 -3.38 19.69
CA ALA A 166 0.46 -2.67 18.46
C ALA A 166 -1.05 -2.42 18.37
N SER A 167 -1.88 -3.24 19.04
CA SER A 167 -3.33 -3.07 19.07
C SER A 167 -3.76 -1.74 19.70
N LYS A 168 -2.93 -1.12 20.56
CA LYS A 168 -3.25 0.16 21.20
C LYS A 168 -3.51 1.28 20.19
N ILE A 169 -2.92 1.19 19.00
CA ILE A 169 -3.09 2.17 17.93
C ILE A 169 -4.56 2.25 17.53
N PHE A 170 -5.29 1.14 17.66
CA PHE A 170 -6.69 1.06 17.29
C PHE A 170 -7.67 1.49 18.39
N ASN A 171 -7.19 1.86 19.58
CA ASN A 171 -8.04 2.31 20.70
C ASN A 171 -8.84 3.59 20.38
N HIS A 172 -8.49 4.28 19.29
CA HIS A 172 -9.19 5.47 18.81
C HIS A 172 -10.47 5.15 18.03
N TRP A 173 -10.73 3.87 17.72
CA TRP A 173 -11.90 3.44 16.95
C TRP A 173 -12.71 2.36 17.65
N ARG A 174 -13.98 2.26 17.26
CA ARG A 174 -14.89 1.25 17.77
C ARG A 174 -14.48 -0.15 17.30
N GLU A 175 -14.38 -1.06 18.25
CA GLU A 175 -14.29 -2.50 17.95
C GLU A 175 -15.56 -3.01 17.24
N ILE A 176 -15.37 -3.95 16.33
CA ILE A 176 -16.46 -4.63 15.64
C ILE A 176 -16.94 -5.77 16.53
N LYS A 177 -18.20 -5.69 16.97
CA LYS A 177 -18.83 -6.71 17.83
C LYS A 177 -18.97 -8.07 17.16
N ASN A 178 -19.12 -8.10 15.84
CA ASN A 178 -19.23 -9.34 15.08
C ASN A 178 -17.86 -9.81 14.63
N SER A 179 -17.62 -11.12 14.70
CA SER A 179 -16.42 -11.72 14.12
C SER A 179 -16.34 -11.38 12.63
N PRO A 180 -15.14 -11.02 12.12
CA PRO A 180 -14.95 -10.83 10.68
C PRO A 180 -15.43 -12.06 9.89
N ALA A 181 -15.87 -11.83 8.65
CA ALA A 181 -16.20 -12.92 7.74
C ALA A 181 -14.99 -13.88 7.60
N ILE A 182 -15.25 -15.17 7.73
CA ILE A 182 -14.24 -16.22 7.58
C ILE A 182 -14.26 -16.67 6.12
N ASN A 183 -13.26 -16.22 5.36
CA ASN A 183 -13.14 -16.55 3.95
C ASN A 183 -12.40 -17.89 3.75
N PRO A 184 -12.75 -18.62 2.67
CA PRO A 184 -11.97 -19.77 2.26
C PRO A 184 -10.60 -19.33 1.72
N LEU A 185 -9.64 -20.21 1.90
CA LEU A 185 -8.37 -20.15 1.19
C LEU A 185 -8.59 -20.37 -0.31
N ARG A 186 -7.67 -19.86 -1.13
CA ARG A 186 -7.74 -19.94 -2.60
C ARG A 186 -6.60 -20.81 -3.13
N ALA A 187 -6.64 -21.16 -4.42
CA ALA A 187 -5.57 -21.94 -5.03
C ALA A 187 -4.19 -21.27 -4.81
N ARG A 188 -3.25 -22.07 -4.29
CA ARG A 188 -1.92 -21.61 -3.83
C ARG A 188 -1.01 -21.20 -4.99
N ASP A 189 -1.20 -21.79 -6.15
CA ASP A 189 -0.46 -21.53 -7.40
C ASP A 189 -0.43 -20.04 -7.79
N LYS A 190 -1.50 -19.30 -7.48
CA LYS A 190 -1.62 -17.84 -7.69
C LYS A 190 -0.64 -17.01 -6.88
N PHE A 191 0.06 -17.63 -5.93
CA PHE A 191 1.01 -17.00 -5.03
C PHE A 191 2.44 -17.53 -5.19
N ASN A 192 2.67 -18.48 -6.10
CA ASN A 192 4.00 -19.03 -6.36
C ASN A 192 5.02 -17.97 -6.81
N TYR A 193 4.54 -16.83 -7.34
CA TYR A 193 5.42 -15.73 -7.70
C TYR A 193 6.15 -15.12 -6.49
N PHE A 194 5.68 -15.34 -5.25
CA PHE A 194 6.43 -14.95 -4.04
C PHE A 194 7.77 -15.67 -3.91
N ASP A 195 7.92 -16.86 -4.49
CA ASP A 195 9.17 -17.61 -4.48
C ASP A 195 10.29 -16.91 -5.26
N MET A 196 9.97 -15.88 -6.06
CA MET A 196 10.96 -15.10 -6.80
C MET A 196 11.58 -13.96 -5.99
N TYR A 197 11.01 -13.59 -4.83
CA TYR A 197 11.50 -12.47 -4.01
C TYR A 197 12.35 -12.93 -2.84
N ASP A 198 13.28 -12.09 -2.41
CA ASP A 198 14.07 -12.36 -1.22
C ASP A 198 13.23 -12.30 0.06
N LEU A 199 13.77 -12.86 1.15
CA LEU A 199 13.08 -12.93 2.43
C LEU A 199 12.77 -11.53 2.99
N LYS A 200 13.66 -10.55 2.79
CA LYS A 200 13.57 -9.21 3.38
C LYS A 200 12.38 -8.43 2.80
N ILE A 201 12.20 -8.48 1.49
CA ILE A 201 11.06 -7.86 0.78
C ILE A 201 9.76 -8.53 1.20
N LEU A 202 9.74 -9.87 1.26
CA LEU A 202 8.56 -10.60 1.71
C LEU A 202 8.19 -10.25 3.16
N MET A 203 9.18 -10.06 4.04
CA MET A 203 8.95 -9.68 5.44
C MET A 203 8.33 -8.29 5.56
N LYS A 204 8.75 -7.35 4.70
CA LYS A 204 8.19 -6.00 4.60
C LYS A 204 6.72 -6.02 4.22
N VAL A 205 6.39 -6.65 3.09
CA VAL A 205 5.00 -6.80 2.63
C VAL A 205 4.17 -7.50 3.69
N TYR A 206 4.71 -8.57 4.28
CA TYR A 206 4.02 -9.33 5.32
C TYR A 206 3.70 -8.50 6.55
N ALA A 207 4.66 -7.76 7.10
CA ALA A 207 4.44 -6.95 8.30
C ALA A 207 3.36 -5.88 8.08
N THR A 208 3.41 -5.18 6.94
CA THR A 208 2.38 -4.20 6.56
C THR A 208 1.01 -4.87 6.41
N ARG A 209 0.93 -6.04 5.77
CA ARG A 209 -0.34 -6.77 5.62
C ARG A 209 -0.85 -7.36 6.93
N TYR A 210 0.02 -7.83 7.82
CA TYR A 210 -0.37 -8.27 9.16
C TYR A 210 -1.04 -7.11 9.92
N PHE A 211 -0.42 -5.93 9.93
CA PHE A 211 -1.02 -4.75 10.54
C PHE A 211 -2.40 -4.41 9.92
N MET A 212 -2.46 -4.37 8.59
CA MET A 212 -3.63 -3.92 7.84
C MET A 212 -4.79 -4.89 7.75
N ASP A 213 -4.51 -6.19 7.68
CA ASP A 213 -5.50 -7.23 7.43
C ASP A 213 -5.76 -8.13 8.65
N VAL A 214 -4.86 -8.14 9.64
CA VAL A 214 -5.00 -8.96 10.87
C VAL A 214 -5.30 -8.12 12.10
N LEU A 215 -4.54 -7.06 12.38
CA LEU A 215 -4.77 -6.23 13.57
C LEU A 215 -5.95 -5.28 13.37
N LYS A 216 -5.94 -4.52 12.28
CA LYS A 216 -7.00 -3.57 11.93
C LYS A 216 -8.37 -4.21 11.78
N ARG A 217 -8.45 -5.50 11.38
CA ARG A 217 -9.72 -6.16 11.02
C ARG A 217 -10.77 -6.15 12.15
N LYS A 218 -10.35 -5.97 13.40
CA LYS A 218 -11.22 -5.90 14.58
C LYS A 218 -11.87 -4.54 14.79
N HIS A 219 -11.52 -3.53 13.99
CA HIS A 219 -11.94 -2.15 14.18
C HIS A 219 -12.65 -1.57 12.95
N PHE A 220 -13.55 -0.61 13.18
CA PHE A 220 -14.23 0.14 12.14
C PHE A 220 -13.57 1.51 11.97
N LEU A 221 -12.85 1.69 10.85
CA LEU A 221 -12.16 2.94 10.53
C LEU A 221 -12.08 3.16 9.02
N TYR A 222 -12.01 4.43 8.61
CA TYR A 222 -11.66 4.84 7.25
C TYR A 222 -10.16 4.85 7.10
N PHE A 223 -9.66 4.49 5.93
CA PHE A 223 -8.24 4.32 5.72
C PHE A 223 -7.84 4.77 4.31
N LEU A 224 -6.69 5.42 4.25
CA LEU A 224 -5.96 5.77 3.03
C LEU A 224 -4.53 5.23 3.16
N ASP A 225 -4.15 4.29 2.28
CA ASP A 225 -2.76 3.81 2.14
C ASP A 225 -1.99 4.80 1.29
N ILE A 226 -0.75 5.07 1.70
CA ILE A 226 0.29 5.66 0.88
C ILE A 226 1.27 4.56 0.53
N ASP A 227 1.57 4.40 -0.76
CA ASP A 227 2.38 3.28 -1.25
C ASP A 227 3.86 3.48 -0.88
N GLY A 228 4.34 4.72 -0.79
CA GLY A 228 5.73 5.00 -0.42
C GLY A 228 6.05 6.48 -0.26
N PHE A 229 7.26 6.78 0.20
CA PHE A 229 7.89 8.08 0.03
C PHE A 229 9.22 7.95 -0.70
N LEU A 230 9.45 8.85 -1.65
CA LEU A 230 10.77 9.05 -2.24
C LEU A 230 11.43 10.24 -1.53
N ARG A 231 12.50 9.97 -0.79
CA ARG A 231 13.30 11.01 -0.14
C ARG A 231 14.55 11.28 -0.98
N SER A 232 14.77 12.54 -1.31
CA SER A 232 16.03 13.09 -1.84
C SER A 232 16.56 14.14 -0.85
N ASP A 233 17.81 14.61 -0.99
CA ASP A 233 18.47 15.53 -0.04
C ASP A 233 17.57 16.68 0.47
N ASN A 234 16.84 17.31 -0.46
CA ASN A 234 16.02 18.49 -0.17
C ASN A 234 14.51 18.28 -0.37
N GLU A 235 14.10 17.11 -0.84
CA GLU A 235 12.70 16.88 -1.24
C GLU A 235 12.18 15.55 -0.75
N ILE A 236 10.90 15.54 -0.38
CA ILE A 236 10.16 14.33 -0.06
C ILE A 236 8.94 14.32 -0.96
N HIS A 237 8.78 13.22 -1.69
CA HIS A 237 7.62 12.98 -2.52
C HIS A 237 6.80 11.83 -1.96
N ILE A 238 5.49 11.99 -1.96
CA ILE A 238 4.52 10.90 -1.76
C ILE A 238 4.50 10.07 -3.03
N ILE A 239 4.48 8.74 -2.94
CA ILE A 239 4.35 7.85 -4.08
C ILE A 239 2.97 7.20 -4.10
N GLU A 240 2.33 7.22 -5.26
CA GLU A 240 1.21 6.33 -5.62
C GLU A 240 1.66 5.44 -6.79
N LEU A 241 1.72 4.13 -6.55
CA LEU A 241 2.08 3.11 -7.52
C LEU A 241 0.83 2.51 -8.17
N LYS A 242 0.89 2.32 -9.49
CA LYS A 242 -0.13 1.57 -10.23
C LYS A 242 0.51 0.72 -11.32
N GLU A 243 -0.17 -0.35 -11.70
CA GLU A 243 0.17 -1.12 -12.90
C GLU A 243 -0.90 -0.93 -13.96
N LYS A 244 -0.52 -0.49 -15.16
CA LYS A 244 -1.48 -0.14 -16.22
C LYS A 244 -0.96 -0.49 -17.61
N THR A 245 -1.90 -0.88 -18.45
CA THR A 245 -1.74 -0.79 -19.91
C THR A 245 -2.26 0.58 -20.35
N PRO A 246 -1.50 1.36 -21.15
CA PRO A 246 -1.98 2.60 -21.71
C PRO A 246 -3.27 2.41 -22.49
N ILE A 247 -4.24 3.31 -22.32
CA ILE A 247 -5.47 3.33 -23.11
C ILE A 247 -5.11 3.89 -24.49
N LYS A 248 -5.27 3.06 -25.52
CA LYS A 248 -5.04 3.42 -26.92
C LYS A 248 -6.42 3.74 -27.54
N THR A 249 -6.67 4.99 -27.94
CA THR A 249 -7.99 5.40 -28.47
C THR A 249 -8.27 4.67 -29.80
N GLU A 250 -9.32 3.88 -29.88
CA GLU A 250 -9.67 3.13 -31.10
C GLU A 250 -10.06 4.06 -32.25
N GLY A 251 -9.64 3.74 -33.47
CA GLY A 251 -10.04 4.47 -34.69
C GLY A 251 -8.92 4.85 -35.67
N LYS A 252 -7.64 4.75 -35.27
CA LYS A 252 -6.49 4.94 -36.18
C LYS A 252 -5.75 3.63 -36.36
N LYS A 253 -5.51 3.22 -37.62
CA LYS A 253 -4.78 1.99 -37.99
C LYS A 253 -3.33 1.96 -37.48
N GLU A 254 -2.78 3.10 -37.08
CA GLU A 254 -1.53 3.22 -36.34
C GLU A 254 -1.73 4.23 -35.21
N LEU A 255 -1.79 3.77 -33.96
CA LEU A 255 -1.88 4.65 -32.80
C LEU A 255 -0.49 5.05 -32.37
N SER A 256 -0.12 6.29 -32.70
CA SER A 256 1.10 6.88 -32.18
C SER A 256 1.05 6.93 -30.65
N LYS A 257 2.21 6.81 -29.97
CA LYS A 257 2.29 6.99 -28.50
C LYS A 257 1.69 8.33 -28.03
N LYS A 258 1.54 9.32 -28.93
CA LYS A 258 0.92 10.63 -28.64
C LYS A 258 -0.59 10.53 -28.36
N ASP A 259 -1.25 9.49 -28.88
CA ASP A 259 -2.69 9.27 -28.67
C ASP A 259 -2.99 8.42 -27.42
N TRP A 260 -1.96 7.89 -26.75
CA TRP A 260 -2.13 7.01 -25.58
C TRP A 260 -2.44 7.83 -24.33
N LYS A 261 -3.14 7.22 -23.36
CA LYS A 261 -3.52 7.86 -22.10
C LYS A 261 -3.37 6.94 -20.90
N TYR A 262 -3.10 7.52 -19.74
CA TYR A 262 -3.27 6.85 -18.44
C TYR A 262 -4.42 7.47 -17.67
N GLY A 263 -5.16 6.62 -16.97
CA GLY A 263 -6.24 7.05 -16.10
C GLY A 263 -5.82 7.17 -14.63
N TRP A 264 -6.49 7.99 -13.83
CA TRP A 264 -6.43 7.96 -12.37
C TRP A 264 -7.85 8.08 -11.80
N ASP A 265 -8.20 7.21 -10.85
CA ASP A 265 -9.46 7.28 -10.10
C ASP A 265 -9.63 8.65 -9.43
N THR A 266 -10.70 9.36 -9.77
CA THR A 266 -11.00 10.72 -9.30
C THR A 266 -11.02 10.85 -7.78
N ARG A 267 -11.52 9.83 -7.07
CA ARG A 267 -11.63 9.86 -5.60
C ARG A 267 -10.27 9.72 -4.95
N ARG A 268 -9.41 8.82 -5.45
CA ARG A 268 -8.04 8.68 -4.96
C ARG A 268 -7.21 9.92 -5.31
N LEU A 269 -7.40 10.46 -6.51
CA LEU A 269 -6.78 11.71 -6.96
C LEU A 269 -7.10 12.89 -6.03
N SER A 270 -8.38 13.07 -5.68
CA SER A 270 -8.79 14.16 -4.78
C SER A 270 -8.21 14.02 -3.37
N TRP A 271 -8.06 12.79 -2.88
CA TRP A 271 -7.36 12.52 -1.62
C TRP A 271 -5.90 12.93 -1.67
N TYR A 272 -5.17 12.57 -2.73
CA TYR A 272 -3.77 12.99 -2.87
C TYR A 272 -3.64 14.50 -3.02
N GLN A 273 -4.51 15.15 -3.78
CA GLN A 273 -4.52 16.62 -3.88
C GLN A 273 -4.76 17.28 -2.51
N PHE A 274 -5.66 16.70 -1.72
CA PHE A 274 -5.90 17.16 -0.36
C PHE A 274 -4.65 16.95 0.52
N LEU A 275 -4.00 15.79 0.45
CA LEU A 275 -2.76 15.52 1.18
C LEU A 275 -1.63 16.48 0.81
N GLU A 276 -1.40 16.77 -0.48
CA GLU A 276 -0.36 17.72 -0.89
C GLU A 276 -0.56 19.09 -0.23
N LYS A 277 -1.82 19.57 -0.15
CA LYS A 277 -2.16 20.83 0.50
C LYS A 277 -1.91 20.81 2.02
N GLN A 278 -2.22 19.69 2.68
CA GLN A 278 -2.03 19.58 4.13
C GLN A 278 -0.56 19.38 4.52
N LEU A 279 0.19 18.65 3.70
CA LEU A 279 1.54 18.18 4.02
C LEU A 279 2.64 19.05 3.41
N GLY A 280 2.33 19.80 2.35
CA GLY A 280 3.32 20.51 1.54
C GLY A 280 4.27 19.57 0.79
N LEU A 281 3.86 18.32 0.56
CA LEU A 281 4.63 17.31 -0.15
C LEU A 281 4.04 17.13 -1.55
N THR A 282 4.88 16.94 -2.56
CA THR A 282 4.42 16.60 -3.92
C THR A 282 4.16 15.10 -4.02
N THR A 283 3.14 14.70 -4.77
CA THR A 283 2.77 13.33 -5.07
C THR A 283 3.25 12.97 -6.47
N LEU A 284 3.96 11.84 -6.56
CA LEU A 284 4.34 11.20 -7.81
C LEU A 284 3.39 10.05 -8.11
N TYR A 285 2.84 10.09 -9.30
CA TYR A 285 2.10 8.98 -9.86
C TYR A 285 3.03 8.13 -10.71
N ILE A 286 3.35 6.96 -10.21
CA ILE A 286 4.30 6.04 -10.82
C ILE A 286 3.54 4.84 -11.36
N VAL A 287 3.65 4.62 -12.66
CA VAL A 287 2.94 3.58 -13.39
C VAL A 287 3.93 2.54 -13.90
N ARG A 288 3.80 1.31 -13.42
CA ARG A 288 4.36 0.12 -14.06
C ARG A 288 3.62 -0.08 -15.39
N GLN A 289 4.25 0.29 -16.49
CA GLN A 289 3.69 0.07 -17.80
C GLN A 289 3.76 -1.42 -18.13
N ILE A 290 2.62 -1.99 -18.49
CA ILE A 290 2.51 -3.35 -19.03
C ILE A 290 1.97 -3.36 -20.45
N GLU A 291 2.47 -4.29 -21.26
CA GLU A 291 2.09 -4.39 -22.67
C GLU A 291 0.61 -4.73 -22.85
N THR A 292 0.16 -5.81 -22.22
CA THR A 292 -1.23 -6.27 -22.25
C THR A 292 -1.71 -6.66 -20.86
N ILE A 293 -3.03 -6.60 -20.62
CA ILE A 293 -3.64 -7.03 -19.35
C ILE A 293 -3.44 -8.53 -19.11
N LYS A 294 -3.29 -9.31 -20.18
CA LYS A 294 -3.16 -10.77 -20.15
C LYS A 294 -1.74 -11.23 -19.83
N GLU A 295 -0.75 -10.77 -20.59
CA GLU A 295 0.65 -11.21 -20.42
C GLU A 295 1.36 -10.42 -19.32
N ARG A 296 0.97 -9.15 -19.12
CA ARG A 296 1.51 -8.25 -18.09
C ARG A 296 3.03 -8.10 -18.15
N GLU A 297 3.62 -8.29 -19.33
CA GLU A 297 5.05 -8.08 -19.56
C GLU A 297 5.41 -6.63 -19.23
N PHE A 298 6.46 -6.50 -18.42
CA PHE A 298 6.98 -5.21 -17.99
C PHE A 298 7.59 -4.47 -19.17
N ASN A 299 7.27 -3.18 -19.31
CA ASN A 299 7.87 -2.32 -20.31
C ASN A 299 8.82 -1.31 -19.66
N GLN A 300 8.27 -0.44 -18.81
CA GLN A 300 9.02 0.61 -18.11
C GLN A 300 8.23 1.17 -16.92
N TRP A 301 8.87 2.04 -16.15
CA TRP A 301 8.22 2.86 -15.13
C TRP A 301 7.97 4.27 -15.64
N ASP A 302 6.70 4.64 -15.79
CA ASP A 302 6.28 5.98 -16.18
C ASP A 302 5.96 6.82 -14.95
N THR A 303 6.32 8.10 -14.94
CA THR A 303 6.16 9.00 -13.80
C THR A 303 5.62 10.36 -14.23
N ILE A 304 4.70 10.89 -13.43
CA ILE A 304 4.19 12.25 -13.55
C ILE A 304 3.91 12.81 -12.14
N SER A 305 4.11 14.11 -11.93
CA SER A 305 3.67 14.75 -10.70
C SER A 305 2.14 14.91 -10.69
N LEU A 306 1.51 14.96 -9.52
CA LEU A 306 0.07 15.19 -9.43
C LEU A 306 -0.33 16.53 -10.07
N ASN A 307 0.45 17.59 -9.85
CA ASN A 307 0.20 18.89 -10.47
C ASN A 307 0.23 18.81 -12.00
N ASP A 308 1.23 18.16 -12.59
CA ASP A 308 1.31 17.97 -14.03
C ASP A 308 0.15 17.10 -14.55
N PHE A 309 -0.23 16.05 -13.81
CA PHE A 309 -1.38 15.23 -14.16
C PHE A 309 -2.67 16.06 -14.19
N MET A 310 -2.89 16.91 -13.18
CA MET A 310 -4.09 17.76 -13.07
C MET A 310 -4.16 18.82 -14.18
N LEU A 311 -3.02 19.41 -14.55
CA LEU A 311 -2.93 20.40 -15.63
C LEU A 311 -3.22 19.81 -17.03
N ASN A 312 -2.90 18.52 -17.22
CA ASN A 312 -3.03 17.86 -18.52
C ASN A 312 -4.21 16.86 -18.56
N GLY A 313 -4.93 16.67 -17.45
CA GLY A 313 -6.04 15.74 -17.32
C GLY A 313 -7.29 16.23 -18.06
N SER A 314 -7.93 15.34 -18.80
CA SER A 314 -9.20 15.59 -19.47
C SER A 314 -10.36 15.30 -18.51
N TRP A 315 -11.00 16.36 -18.00
CA TRP A 315 -12.15 16.27 -17.10
C TRP A 315 -13.48 15.96 -17.80
N GLU A 316 -13.61 16.31 -19.08
CA GLU A 316 -14.83 16.09 -19.88
C GLU A 316 -14.99 14.65 -20.38
N ASN A 317 -13.89 13.90 -20.46
CA ASN A 317 -13.84 12.54 -21.00
C ASN A 317 -13.58 11.52 -19.88
N SER A 318 -14.22 11.69 -18.73
CA SER A 318 -14.14 10.71 -17.67
C SER A 318 -14.71 9.39 -18.16
N VAL A 319 -13.88 8.34 -18.19
CA VAL A 319 -14.33 7.00 -18.52
C VAL A 319 -14.79 6.33 -17.24
N SER A 320 -15.93 5.64 -17.28
CA SER A 320 -16.39 4.82 -16.16
C SER A 320 -15.29 3.80 -15.82
N GLY A 321 -14.67 3.95 -14.66
CA GLY A 321 -13.55 3.09 -14.24
C GLY A 321 -13.97 1.63 -14.06
N GLY A 322 -13.04 0.71 -14.26
CA GLY A 322 -13.30 -0.72 -14.07
C GLY A 322 -13.71 -1.05 -12.62
N SER A 323 -14.93 -1.56 -12.45
CA SER A 323 -15.57 -2.11 -11.22
C SER A 323 -15.65 -1.23 -9.96
N GLY A 324 -15.13 0.00 -9.99
CA GLY A 324 -15.31 1.01 -8.95
C GLY A 324 -16.32 2.07 -9.39
N ARG A 325 -17.25 2.46 -8.50
CA ARG A 325 -18.24 3.54 -8.72
C ARG A 325 -17.59 4.94 -8.78
N GLY A 326 -16.54 5.13 -9.58
CA GLY A 326 -15.76 6.36 -9.66
C GLY A 326 -15.34 6.64 -11.10
N ASP A 327 -15.42 7.91 -11.45
CA ASP A 327 -14.93 8.42 -12.72
C ASP A 327 -13.40 8.38 -12.76
N THR A 328 -12.82 8.08 -13.92
CA THR A 328 -11.38 8.07 -14.14
C THR A 328 -10.98 9.26 -15.00
N ILE A 329 -10.10 10.12 -14.49
CA ILE A 329 -9.52 11.22 -15.28
C ILE A 329 -8.40 10.66 -16.13
N LEU A 330 -8.35 11.05 -17.41
CA LEU A 330 -7.31 10.61 -18.33
C LEU A 330 -6.30 11.73 -18.58
N ALA A 331 -5.01 11.44 -18.45
CA ALA A 331 -3.93 12.32 -18.89
C ALA A 331 -3.20 11.70 -20.09
N PRO A 332 -2.73 12.51 -21.07
CA PRO A 332 -1.94 12.03 -22.19
C PRO A 332 -0.65 11.34 -21.72
N TYR A 333 -0.38 10.16 -22.27
CA TYR A 333 0.84 9.39 -22.01
C TYR A 333 2.11 10.20 -22.28
N SER A 334 2.09 11.07 -23.30
CA SER A 334 3.23 11.93 -23.66
C SER A 334 3.64 12.94 -22.58
N LYS A 335 2.86 13.08 -21.50
CA LYS A 335 3.18 13.93 -20.34
C LYS A 335 3.89 13.18 -19.22
N PHE A 336 3.91 11.86 -19.30
CA PHE A 336 4.68 11.03 -18.39
C PHE A 336 6.13 10.95 -18.89
N LYS A 337 7.08 11.00 -17.96
CA LYS A 337 8.50 10.72 -18.21
C LYS A 337 8.80 9.31 -17.77
N SER A 338 9.84 8.66 -18.31
CA SER A 338 10.39 7.50 -17.60
C SER A 338 10.87 7.92 -16.22
N LEU A 339 10.84 7.00 -15.24
CA LEU A 339 11.28 7.29 -13.87
C LEU A 339 12.72 7.83 -13.85
N GLU A 340 13.62 7.22 -14.61
CA GLU A 340 15.02 7.67 -14.77
C GLU A 340 15.08 9.14 -15.23
N ASN A 341 14.45 9.47 -16.36
CA ASN A 341 14.41 10.85 -16.87
C ASN A 341 13.74 11.84 -15.91
N TYR A 342 12.79 11.39 -15.09
CA TYR A 342 12.17 12.24 -14.07
C TYR A 342 13.18 12.55 -12.95
N LEU A 343 13.85 11.51 -12.44
CA LEU A 343 14.81 11.60 -11.35
C LEU A 343 16.10 12.34 -11.72
N ASP A 344 16.54 12.27 -12.98
CA ASP A 344 17.74 12.98 -13.46
C ASP A 344 17.49 14.46 -13.76
N SER A 345 16.22 14.85 -13.91
CA SER A 345 15.84 16.24 -14.18
C SER A 345 15.71 17.12 -12.92
N ARG A 346 16.04 16.57 -11.75
CA ARG A 346 15.96 17.21 -10.43
C ARG A 346 17.30 17.09 -9.73
#